data_AF-A0A438LZ78-F1
#
_entry.id   AF-A0A438LZ78-F1
#
_cell.length_a   1.000
_cell.length_b   1.000
_cell.length_c   1.000
_cell.angle_alpha   90.00
_cell.angle_beta   90.00
_cell.angle_gamma   90.00
#
_symmetry.space_group_name_H-M   'P 1'
#
loop_
_entity.id
_entity.type
_entity.pdbx_description
1 polymer ?
#
loop_
_entity_poly.entity_id
_entity_poly.type
_entity_poly.pdbx_seq_one_letter_code
_entity_poly.pdbx_strand_id
1 'polypeptide(L)'
;MRHSGGPVEACLWITPKIFDDLRDPAPGVEAFFDHHAEWLADRPVTVVFCAGNGDHVLNYAGPASWDDRFDWARYNCFALAPGGPAASARAHNRDWLARVRDGGERSANPYSAGPMFILSEQPMDYRTLAGIYAAIRAEASRRGLRVNLLEYLEPGPEFCRSEWKTARHPEVAAGTADAGGHLVPGVIDVTAALSADARPYAAFPGGIPGGLPAGDFVAAQTAAFVADFGLDGVMLGNQFGLIGFWHPDNAPPLTPERSAGIERFFLRLREAMGEGLVYWMDTYWRAEVERSAWGMTDAAYRSLDAILVSTFAVLVERTEIVPNLLSKAALGGPRTLLGLDFVDPWYWYRTYLDDRRTYLYQREVLAAHAASVAGVSFFANDTFGHFVPEPELSFTLEMVRKAEYG
;
A
#
# COMPACT_ATOMS: atom_id res chain seq x y z
N MET A 1 -28.52 -6.01 -18.77
CA MET A 1 -28.82 -4.86 -17.90
C MET A 1 -27.61 -3.95 -17.94
N ARG A 2 -27.74 -2.72 -18.45
CA ARG A 2 -26.65 -1.74 -18.38
C ARG A 2 -26.60 -1.27 -16.93
N HIS A 3 -25.50 -1.52 -16.21
CA HIS A 3 -25.30 -0.85 -14.94
C HIS A 3 -25.19 0.65 -15.23
N SER A 4 -26.07 1.43 -14.63
CA SER A 4 -25.93 2.87 -14.48
C SER A 4 -24.74 3.12 -13.56
N GLY A 5 -23.52 3.00 -14.10
CA GLY A 5 -22.30 3.23 -13.36
C GLY A 5 -22.22 4.71 -13.03
N GLY A 6 -22.30 5.06 -11.74
CA GLY A 6 -21.89 6.39 -11.31
C GLY A 6 -20.42 6.64 -11.62
N PRO A 7 -19.93 7.86 -11.38
CA PRO A 7 -18.50 8.18 -11.53
C PRO A 7 -17.64 7.15 -10.78
N VAL A 8 -16.54 6.71 -11.42
CA VAL A 8 -15.59 5.79 -10.79
C VAL A 8 -14.88 6.50 -9.64
N GLU A 9 -14.52 5.78 -8.59
CA GLU A 9 -13.73 6.35 -7.49
C GLU A 9 -12.32 6.75 -7.98
N ALA A 10 -11.84 7.90 -7.52
CA ALA A 10 -10.45 8.31 -7.63
C ALA A 10 -9.69 7.95 -6.34
N CYS A 11 -8.84 6.93 -6.39
CA CYS A 11 -8.03 6.48 -5.26
C CYS A 11 -6.56 6.90 -5.48
N LEU A 12 -6.13 8.01 -4.88
CA LEU A 12 -4.80 8.58 -5.10
C LEU A 12 -3.90 8.32 -3.91
N TRP A 13 -2.68 7.89 -4.20
CA TRP A 13 -1.67 7.61 -3.19
C TRP A 13 -0.67 8.73 -3.11
N ILE A 14 -0.45 9.27 -1.92
CA ILE A 14 0.55 10.30 -1.67
C ILE A 14 1.47 9.91 -0.53
N THR A 15 2.69 10.44 -0.58
CA THR A 15 3.73 10.18 0.42
C THR A 15 4.21 11.49 1.02
N PRO A 16 4.89 11.48 2.18
CA PRO A 16 5.50 12.68 2.74
C PRO A 16 6.49 13.40 1.82
N LYS A 17 6.95 12.74 0.75
CA LYS A 17 7.93 13.27 -0.21
C LYS A 17 7.41 14.48 -0.98
N ILE A 18 6.10 14.74 -0.98
CA ILE A 18 5.49 15.92 -1.63
C ILE A 18 5.63 17.21 -0.80
N PHE A 19 6.15 17.12 0.43
CA PHE A 19 6.26 18.26 1.35
C PHE A 19 7.70 18.74 1.47
N ASP A 20 7.92 20.03 1.23
CA ASP A 20 9.21 20.67 1.47
C ASP A 20 9.52 20.83 2.97
N ASP A 21 8.52 21.12 3.81
CA ASP A 21 8.61 21.09 5.29
C ASP A 21 7.46 20.24 5.86
N LEU A 22 7.80 19.12 6.51
CA LEU A 22 6.80 18.22 7.10
C LEU A 22 5.94 18.91 8.18
N ARG A 23 6.47 19.96 8.83
CA ARG A 23 5.75 20.71 9.88
C ARG A 23 4.83 21.78 9.31
N ASP A 24 4.96 22.10 8.03
CA ASP A 24 4.04 22.98 7.29
C ASP A 24 3.60 22.29 5.99
N PRO A 25 2.70 21.29 6.08
CA PRO A 25 2.31 20.50 4.92
C PRO A 25 1.34 21.24 3.97
N ALA A 26 0.80 22.38 4.38
CA ALA A 26 -0.27 23.08 3.65
C ALA A 26 0.09 23.38 2.17
N PRO A 27 1.29 23.89 1.84
CA PRO A 27 1.65 24.17 0.44
C PRO A 27 1.67 22.90 -0.44
N GLY A 28 2.21 21.79 0.06
CA GLY A 28 2.25 20.53 -0.70
C GLY A 28 0.86 19.91 -0.85
N VAL A 29 0.00 20.03 0.16
CA VAL A 29 -1.40 19.60 0.07
C VAL A 29 -2.17 20.45 -0.95
N GLU A 30 -2.03 21.77 -0.93
CA GLU A 30 -2.66 22.66 -1.92
C GLU A 30 -2.22 22.30 -3.34
N ALA A 31 -0.91 22.14 -3.55
CA ALA A 31 -0.35 21.75 -4.85
C ALA A 31 -0.89 20.38 -5.33
N PHE A 32 -1.04 19.41 -4.43
CA PHE A 32 -1.64 18.11 -4.76
C PHE A 32 -3.07 18.27 -5.27
N PHE A 33 -3.92 19.01 -4.56
CA PHE A 33 -5.32 19.18 -4.97
C PHE A 33 -5.46 20.07 -6.22
N ASP A 34 -4.58 21.03 -6.44
CA ASP A 34 -4.56 21.84 -7.67
C ASP A 34 -4.19 20.98 -8.88
N HIS A 35 -3.09 20.24 -8.78
CA HIS A 35 -2.58 19.40 -9.87
C HIS A 35 -3.58 18.33 -10.31
N HIS A 36 -4.36 17.79 -9.37
CA HIS A 36 -5.32 16.72 -9.63
C HIS A 36 -6.77 17.21 -9.73
N ALA A 37 -7.03 18.53 -9.76
CA ALA A 37 -8.38 19.09 -9.67
C ALA A 37 -9.36 18.49 -10.69
N GLU A 38 -8.94 18.38 -11.97
CA GLU A 38 -9.79 17.78 -13.02
C GLU A 38 -10.06 16.29 -12.81
N TRP A 39 -9.12 15.58 -12.20
CA TRP A 39 -9.26 14.15 -11.92
C TRP A 39 -10.22 13.90 -10.75
N LEU A 40 -10.18 14.77 -9.75
CA LEU A 40 -10.99 14.64 -8.53
C LEU A 40 -12.43 15.16 -8.70
N ALA A 41 -12.68 16.01 -9.71
CA ALA A 41 -13.98 16.62 -9.94
C ALA A 41 -15.09 15.57 -10.19
N ASP A 42 -16.22 15.75 -9.51
CA ASP A 42 -17.45 14.94 -9.63
C ASP A 42 -17.28 13.45 -9.32
N ARG A 43 -16.26 13.06 -8.54
CA ARG A 43 -15.98 11.65 -8.18
C ARG A 43 -15.93 11.42 -6.68
N PRO A 44 -16.22 10.20 -6.20
CA PRO A 44 -15.76 9.76 -4.89
C PRO A 44 -14.24 9.82 -4.83
N VAL A 45 -13.69 10.45 -3.80
CA VAL A 45 -12.25 10.61 -3.63
C VAL A 45 -11.77 9.83 -2.42
N THR A 46 -10.75 9.02 -2.62
CA THR A 46 -9.98 8.39 -1.55
C THR A 46 -8.53 8.80 -1.70
N VAL A 47 -7.95 9.29 -0.61
CA VAL A 47 -6.52 9.58 -0.50
C VAL A 47 -5.92 8.53 0.42
N VAL A 48 -4.95 7.78 -0.09
CA VAL A 48 -4.11 6.88 0.71
C VAL A 48 -2.84 7.61 1.05
N PHE A 49 -2.64 7.92 2.32
CA PHE A 49 -1.39 8.48 2.80
C PHE A 49 -0.44 7.34 3.17
N CYS A 50 0.80 7.43 2.69
CA CYS A 50 1.83 6.43 2.94
C CYS A 50 2.92 7.04 3.80
N ALA A 51 2.68 7.16 5.11
CA ALA A 51 3.67 7.72 6.02
C ALA A 51 4.93 6.84 6.07
N GLY A 52 4.75 5.53 5.95
CA GLY A 52 5.81 4.53 5.90
C GLY A 52 5.23 3.14 5.66
N ASN A 53 5.96 2.11 6.09
CA ASN A 53 5.55 0.71 5.91
C ASN A 53 4.63 0.16 7.00
N GLY A 54 3.89 1.02 7.68
CA GLY A 54 3.07 0.60 8.82
C GLY A 54 3.82 0.31 10.12
N ASP A 55 5.17 0.32 10.17
CA ASP A 55 5.88 0.16 11.45
C ASP A 55 5.47 1.25 12.44
N HIS A 56 5.22 2.48 11.97
CA HIS A 56 4.68 3.57 12.78
C HIS A 56 3.31 3.24 13.39
N VAL A 57 2.42 2.55 12.68
CA VAL A 57 1.14 2.05 13.24
C VAL A 57 1.41 1.01 14.33
N LEU A 58 2.33 0.06 14.08
CA LEU A 58 2.65 -1.02 15.00
C LEU A 58 3.48 -0.56 16.23
N ASN A 59 4.16 0.59 16.15
CA ASN A 59 4.88 1.26 17.24
C ASN A 59 3.95 2.07 18.16
N TYR A 60 2.81 2.52 17.65
CA TYR A 60 2.07 3.62 18.25
C TYR A 60 1.51 3.27 19.64
N ALA A 61 1.81 4.09 20.64
CA ALA A 61 1.42 3.87 22.04
C ALA A 61 0.19 4.68 22.49
N GLY A 62 -0.45 5.40 21.57
CA GLY A 62 -1.64 6.21 21.84
C GLY A 62 -1.34 7.72 21.91
N PRO A 63 -2.34 8.57 22.23
CA PRO A 63 -2.21 10.02 22.05
C PRO A 63 -1.15 10.68 22.92
N ALA A 64 -0.81 10.06 24.05
CA ALA A 64 0.26 10.53 24.92
C ALA A 64 1.65 10.41 24.30
N SER A 65 1.84 9.57 23.28
CA SER A 65 3.12 9.38 22.59
C SER A 65 3.23 10.24 21.32
N TRP A 66 2.45 11.31 21.17
CA TRP A 66 2.43 12.06 19.92
C TRP A 66 3.75 12.78 19.57
N ASP A 67 4.58 13.04 20.57
CA ASP A 67 5.91 13.62 20.35
C ASP A 67 6.99 12.55 20.08
N ASP A 68 6.62 11.27 20.09
CA ASP A 68 7.53 10.18 19.74
C ASP A 68 7.77 10.15 18.23
N ARG A 69 9.03 9.88 17.87
CA ARG A 69 9.47 9.83 16.47
C ARG A 69 9.39 8.42 15.91
N PHE A 70 9.14 8.34 14.62
CA PHE A 70 9.24 7.12 13.84
C PHE A 70 10.00 7.39 12.54
N ASP A 71 10.46 6.32 11.89
CA ASP A 71 11.08 6.42 10.57
C ASP A 71 9.99 6.35 9.49
N TRP A 72 10.03 7.30 8.55
CA TRP A 72 9.01 7.46 7.51
C TRP A 72 9.56 7.08 6.13
N ALA A 73 8.71 7.11 5.11
CA ALA A 73 8.95 6.65 3.73
C ALA A 73 9.96 7.47 2.90
N ARG A 74 11.11 7.81 3.49
CA ARG A 74 12.16 8.66 2.91
C ARG A 74 13.17 7.90 2.05
N TYR A 75 13.03 6.58 1.95
CA TYR A 75 13.90 5.72 1.15
C TYR A 75 13.21 5.40 -0.19
N ASN A 76 14.00 5.04 -1.20
CA ASN A 76 13.54 4.61 -2.52
C ASN A 76 13.87 3.13 -2.80
N CYS A 77 13.97 2.34 -1.74
CA CYS A 77 14.00 0.88 -1.77
C CYS A 77 13.92 0.36 -0.32
N PHE A 78 14.11 -0.94 -0.14
CA PHE A 78 14.17 -1.60 1.17
C PHE A 78 15.36 -1.12 2.01
N ALA A 79 15.13 -0.78 3.29
CA ALA A 79 16.14 -0.19 4.18
C ALA A 79 17.03 -1.21 4.94
N LEU A 80 17.06 -2.47 4.48
CA LEU A 80 17.56 -3.62 5.23
C LEU A 80 19.09 -3.79 5.20
N ALA A 81 19.79 -3.32 6.24
CA ALA A 81 21.08 -3.92 6.61
C ALA A 81 21.49 -3.75 8.08
N PRO A 82 22.14 -4.76 8.68
CA PRO A 82 23.04 -4.57 9.83
C PRO A 82 24.14 -3.55 9.47
N GLY A 83 24.44 -2.61 10.39
CA GLY A 83 25.45 -1.56 10.17
C GLY A 83 24.88 -0.17 9.79
N GLY A 84 23.56 -0.04 9.72
CA GLY A 84 22.86 1.24 9.53
C GLY A 84 22.65 1.65 8.06
N PRO A 85 21.86 2.72 7.80
CA PRO A 85 21.41 3.07 6.45
C PRO A 85 22.53 3.27 5.43
N ALA A 86 23.67 3.86 5.82
CA ALA A 86 24.81 4.07 4.93
C ALA A 86 25.47 2.75 4.48
N ALA A 87 25.55 1.77 5.38
CA ALA A 87 26.06 0.43 5.05
C ALA A 87 25.09 -0.29 4.10
N SER A 88 23.78 -0.17 4.34
CA SER A 88 22.73 -0.69 3.47
C SER A 88 22.77 -0.07 2.07
N ALA A 89 22.83 1.26 1.98
CA ALA A 89 22.89 1.99 0.70
C ALA A 89 24.12 1.62 -0.12
N ARG A 90 25.29 1.47 0.52
CA ARG A 90 26.51 1.08 -0.19
C ARG A 90 26.48 -0.36 -0.69
N ALA A 91 25.91 -1.28 0.09
CA ALA A 91 25.76 -2.67 -0.31
C ALA A 91 24.77 -2.80 -1.48
N HIS A 92 23.59 -2.20 -1.32
CA HIS A 92 22.55 -2.09 -2.35
C HIS A 92 23.09 -1.50 -3.66
N ASN A 93 23.71 -0.32 -3.61
CA ASN A 93 24.20 0.36 -4.80
C ASN A 93 25.30 -0.42 -5.52
N ARG A 94 26.05 -1.26 -4.80
CA ARG A 94 27.05 -2.14 -5.40
C ARG A 94 26.42 -3.32 -6.13
N ASP A 95 25.41 -3.96 -5.54
CA ASP A 95 24.64 -5.02 -6.19
C ASP A 95 23.94 -4.48 -7.45
N TRP A 96 23.25 -3.34 -7.31
CA TRP A 96 22.62 -2.64 -8.44
C TRP A 96 23.61 -2.35 -9.57
N LEU A 97 24.77 -1.75 -9.27
CA LEU A 97 25.80 -1.45 -10.26
C LEU A 97 26.36 -2.71 -10.93
N ALA A 98 26.47 -3.83 -10.21
CA ALA A 98 26.93 -5.09 -10.79
C ALA A 98 25.91 -5.61 -11.83
N ARG A 99 24.62 -5.64 -11.49
CA ARG A 99 23.55 -6.11 -12.39
C ARG A 99 23.41 -5.28 -13.66
N VAL A 100 23.51 -3.94 -13.53
CA VAL A 100 23.48 -3.03 -14.69
C VAL A 100 24.66 -3.33 -15.63
N ARG A 101 25.84 -3.65 -15.09
CA ARG A 101 27.03 -3.99 -15.90
C ARG A 101 26.91 -5.32 -16.61
N ASP A 102 26.25 -6.29 -15.99
CA ASP A 102 26.06 -7.64 -16.54
C ASP A 102 24.98 -7.70 -17.63
N GLY A 103 24.49 -6.55 -18.12
CA GLY A 103 23.49 -6.48 -19.18
C GLY A 103 22.08 -6.83 -18.71
N GLY A 104 21.82 -6.78 -17.39
CA GLY A 104 20.49 -6.80 -16.83
C GLY A 104 19.74 -5.50 -17.16
N GLU A 105 19.46 -5.26 -18.44
CA GLU A 105 18.58 -4.20 -18.89
C GLU A 105 17.21 -4.44 -18.26
N ARG A 106 16.86 -3.60 -17.27
CA ARG A 106 15.63 -3.68 -16.47
C ARG A 106 15.63 -4.89 -15.54
N SER A 107 16.18 -4.74 -14.34
CA SER A 107 15.89 -5.71 -13.30
C SER A 107 14.39 -5.69 -13.05
N ALA A 108 13.67 -6.73 -13.50
CA ALA A 108 12.29 -6.99 -13.12
C ALA A 108 12.13 -7.07 -11.58
N ASN A 109 13.22 -7.26 -10.85
CA ASN A 109 13.32 -7.06 -9.41
C ASN A 109 13.16 -5.57 -9.00
N PRO A 110 12.10 -5.18 -8.25
CA PRO A 110 11.90 -3.83 -7.70
C PRO A 110 13.06 -3.35 -6.80
N TYR A 111 13.79 -4.26 -6.14
CA TYR A 111 14.93 -3.93 -5.29
C TYR A 111 16.08 -3.33 -6.10
N SER A 112 16.19 -3.67 -7.38
CA SER A 112 17.24 -3.15 -8.24
C SER A 112 16.72 -2.10 -9.23
N ALA A 113 15.52 -1.55 -9.00
CA ALA A 113 14.95 -0.52 -9.86
C ALA A 113 15.79 0.77 -9.90
N GLY A 114 16.72 0.97 -8.96
CA GLY A 114 17.68 2.07 -8.98
C GLY A 114 18.67 2.04 -7.81
N PRO A 115 19.58 3.03 -7.73
CA PRO A 115 20.41 3.22 -6.55
C PRO A 115 19.54 3.63 -5.35
N MET A 116 19.81 3.09 -4.15
CA MET A 116 19.29 3.63 -2.90
C MET A 116 19.90 5.00 -2.60
N PHE A 117 19.03 5.91 -2.18
CA PHE A 117 19.34 7.14 -1.48
C PHE A 117 18.26 7.44 -0.43
N ILE A 118 18.57 8.40 0.44
CA ILE A 118 17.62 8.97 1.41
C ILE A 118 17.21 10.32 0.84
N LEU A 119 15.90 10.53 0.64
CA LEU A 119 15.40 11.76 0.04
C LEU A 119 15.48 12.95 1.01
N SER A 120 15.24 12.71 2.29
CA SER A 120 15.11 13.77 3.30
C SER A 120 15.54 13.30 4.69
N GLU A 121 16.16 14.19 5.44
CA GLU A 121 16.55 13.96 6.84
C GLU A 121 15.56 14.59 7.85
N GLN A 122 14.45 15.15 7.37
CA GLN A 122 13.45 15.73 8.25
C GLN A 122 12.89 14.68 9.21
N PRO A 123 12.80 14.95 10.52
CA PRO A 123 12.20 14.03 11.46
C PRO A 123 10.68 13.98 11.27
N MET A 124 10.08 12.82 11.55
CA MET A 124 8.63 12.69 11.65
C MET A 124 8.27 12.15 13.03
N ASP A 125 7.38 12.87 13.70
CA ASP A 125 6.67 12.42 14.90
C ASP A 125 5.17 12.33 14.59
N TYR A 126 4.43 11.70 15.49
CA TYR A 126 2.98 11.50 15.32
C TYR A 126 2.20 12.84 15.33
N ARG A 127 2.69 13.87 16.02
CA ARG A 127 2.10 15.21 15.97
C ARG A 127 2.20 15.83 14.58
N THR A 128 3.35 15.68 13.94
CA THR A 128 3.59 16.12 12.55
C THR A 128 2.68 15.35 11.60
N LEU A 129 2.59 14.02 11.77
CA LEU A 129 1.68 13.18 10.99
C LEU A 129 0.21 13.61 11.13
N ALA A 130 -0.25 13.89 12.36
CA ALA A 130 -1.60 14.42 12.60
C ALA A 130 -1.83 15.77 11.90
N GLY A 131 -0.81 16.63 11.88
CA GLY A 131 -0.84 17.90 11.14
C GLY A 131 -1.01 17.72 9.64
N ILE A 132 -0.36 16.72 9.05
CA ILE A 132 -0.50 16.37 7.62
C ILE A 132 -1.94 15.92 7.32
N TYR A 133 -2.49 14.99 8.09
CA TYR A 133 -3.87 14.55 7.88
C TYR A 133 -4.87 15.69 8.04
N ALA A 134 -4.67 16.55 9.06
CA ALA A 134 -5.52 17.71 9.27
C ALA A 134 -5.47 18.68 8.08
N ALA A 135 -4.29 18.92 7.51
CA ALA A 135 -4.13 19.76 6.32
C ALA A 135 -4.86 19.17 5.10
N ILE A 136 -4.74 17.85 4.85
CA ILE A 136 -5.47 17.18 3.77
C ILE A 136 -6.98 17.35 3.93
N ARG A 137 -7.52 17.12 5.14
CA ARG A 137 -8.95 17.26 5.42
C ARG A 137 -9.43 18.71 5.29
N ALA A 138 -8.65 19.66 5.79
CA ALA A 138 -8.99 21.08 5.72
C ALA A 138 -9.05 21.56 4.26
N GLU A 139 -8.08 21.16 3.45
CA GLU A 139 -8.02 21.54 2.05
C GLU A 139 -9.14 20.89 1.22
N ALA A 140 -9.41 19.60 1.43
CA ALA A 140 -10.56 18.92 0.83
C ALA A 140 -11.87 19.65 1.15
N SER A 141 -12.07 20.00 2.43
CA SER A 141 -13.26 20.72 2.90
C SER A 141 -13.38 22.11 2.26
N ARG A 142 -12.27 22.85 2.12
CA ARG A 142 -12.23 24.16 1.46
C ARG A 142 -12.67 24.07 0.00
N ARG A 143 -12.36 22.95 -0.68
CA ARG A 143 -12.74 22.67 -2.06
C ARG A 143 -14.13 22.04 -2.20
N GLY A 144 -14.82 21.77 -1.09
CA GLY A 144 -16.11 21.08 -1.09
C GLY A 144 -16.03 19.60 -1.50
N LEU A 145 -14.83 19.00 -1.43
CA LEU A 145 -14.61 17.59 -1.73
C LEU A 145 -14.84 16.75 -0.48
N ARG A 146 -15.60 15.66 -0.62
CA ARG A 146 -15.66 14.61 0.39
C ARG A 146 -14.57 13.59 0.10
N VAL A 147 -13.55 13.55 0.96
CA VAL A 147 -12.38 12.66 0.83
C VAL A 147 -12.40 11.63 1.94
N ASN A 148 -12.29 10.35 1.57
CA ASN A 148 -11.87 9.31 2.50
C ASN A 148 -10.35 9.36 2.63
N LEU A 149 -9.83 9.42 3.85
CA LEU A 149 -8.39 9.41 4.13
C LEU A 149 -8.00 8.10 4.81
N LEU A 150 -7.15 7.32 4.14
CA LEU A 150 -6.68 6.02 4.61
C LEU A 150 -5.17 6.07 4.90
N GLU A 151 -4.71 5.30 5.89
CA GLU A 151 -3.26 5.04 6.08
C GLU A 151 -2.82 3.76 5.37
N TYR A 152 -1.56 3.71 4.94
CA TYR A 152 -0.93 2.53 4.33
C TYR A 152 -0.33 1.60 5.37
N LEU A 153 -0.71 0.31 5.31
CA LEU A 153 -0.11 -0.73 6.11
C LEU A 153 0.56 -1.77 5.20
N GLU A 154 1.89 -1.74 5.17
CA GLU A 154 2.69 -2.70 4.41
C GLU A 154 3.09 -3.91 5.29
N PRO A 155 3.10 -5.16 4.77
CA PRO A 155 3.37 -6.35 5.58
C PRO A 155 4.86 -6.58 5.88
N GLY A 156 5.76 -6.07 5.04
CA GLY A 156 7.21 -6.21 5.11
C GLY A 156 7.96 -4.92 5.49
N PRO A 157 9.30 -4.95 5.51
CA PRO A 157 10.15 -3.83 5.95
C PRO A 157 10.47 -2.88 4.78
N GLU A 158 9.39 -2.45 4.13
CA GLU A 158 9.37 -1.76 2.85
C GLU A 158 9.73 -0.27 3.05
N PHE A 159 10.58 0.34 2.22
CA PHE A 159 10.80 1.81 2.10
C PHE A 159 11.05 2.67 3.36
N CYS A 160 11.21 2.07 4.54
CA CYS A 160 11.46 2.62 5.88
C CYS A 160 12.19 1.57 6.71
N ARG A 161 12.87 1.95 7.81
CA ARG A 161 13.18 1.00 8.88
C ARG A 161 11.90 0.37 9.43
N SER A 162 12.04 -0.79 10.07
CA SER A 162 10.96 -1.40 10.84
C SER A 162 11.48 -1.96 12.16
N GLU A 163 11.37 -1.20 13.24
CA GLU A 163 11.78 -1.67 14.57
C GLU A 163 10.85 -2.79 15.06
N TRP A 164 9.53 -2.63 14.88
CA TRP A 164 8.57 -3.63 15.34
C TRP A 164 8.83 -4.97 14.64
N LYS A 165 8.96 -4.95 13.31
CA LYS A 165 9.12 -6.16 12.50
C LYS A 165 10.51 -6.79 12.64
N THR A 166 11.58 -6.00 12.69
CA THR A 166 12.95 -6.56 12.61
C THR A 166 13.66 -6.73 13.95
N ALA A 167 13.28 -5.98 14.98
CA ALA A 167 13.99 -5.99 16.26
C ALA A 167 13.12 -6.45 17.44
N ARG A 168 11.85 -6.04 17.52
CA ARG A 168 10.96 -6.42 18.64
C ARG A 168 10.26 -7.75 18.42
N HIS A 169 9.67 -7.95 17.24
CA HIS A 169 8.90 -9.14 16.90
C HIS A 169 9.37 -9.86 15.62
N PRO A 170 10.67 -10.20 15.51
CA PRO A 170 11.18 -10.95 14.36
C PRO A 170 10.56 -12.35 14.25
N GLU A 171 10.02 -12.91 15.34
CA GLU A 171 9.39 -14.24 15.36
C GLU A 171 8.11 -14.32 14.52
N VAL A 172 7.39 -13.21 14.36
CA VAL A 172 6.18 -13.15 13.52
C VAL A 172 6.44 -12.49 12.17
N ALA A 173 7.57 -11.82 12.00
CA ALA A 173 8.00 -11.18 10.74
C ALA A 173 8.99 -12.05 9.95
N ALA A 174 8.98 -13.37 10.14
CA ALA A 174 9.88 -14.30 9.47
C ALA A 174 9.41 -14.70 8.06
N GLY A 175 8.23 -14.25 7.62
CA GLY A 175 7.75 -14.50 6.27
C GLY A 175 8.63 -13.83 5.22
N THR A 176 8.55 -14.33 3.99
CA THR A 176 9.28 -13.79 2.84
C THR A 176 8.36 -13.29 1.74
N ALA A 177 8.83 -12.33 0.95
CA ALA A 177 8.25 -11.94 -0.34
C ALA A 177 9.27 -12.15 -1.46
N ASP A 178 8.82 -12.53 -2.66
CA ASP A 178 9.70 -12.72 -3.82
C ASP A 178 9.64 -11.55 -4.79
N ALA A 179 10.56 -10.62 -4.64
CA ALA A 179 10.61 -9.41 -5.43
C ALA A 179 11.41 -9.60 -6.72
N GLY A 180 10.85 -10.33 -7.68
CA GLY A 180 11.53 -10.58 -8.96
C GLY A 180 12.84 -11.37 -8.79
N GLY A 181 12.79 -12.45 -8.01
CA GLY A 181 13.91 -13.36 -7.74
C GLY A 181 14.69 -13.02 -6.45
N HIS A 182 14.21 -12.06 -5.66
CA HIS A 182 14.78 -11.67 -4.37
C HIS A 182 13.83 -12.04 -3.24
N LEU A 183 14.13 -13.12 -2.54
CA LEU A 183 13.43 -13.51 -1.32
C LEU A 183 13.83 -12.57 -0.18
N VAL A 184 12.88 -11.76 0.28
CA VAL A 184 13.14 -10.77 1.33
C VAL A 184 12.35 -11.09 2.59
N PRO A 185 13.04 -11.23 3.73
CA PRO A 185 12.41 -11.51 5.00
C PRO A 185 11.77 -10.24 5.60
N GLY A 186 11.08 -10.40 6.72
CA GLY A 186 10.48 -9.28 7.45
C GLY A 186 8.98 -9.13 7.21
N VAL A 187 8.36 -10.07 6.48
CA VAL A 187 6.91 -10.08 6.22
C VAL A 187 6.17 -10.67 7.42
N ILE A 188 5.16 -9.94 7.90
CA ILE A 188 4.30 -10.37 9.00
C ILE A 188 3.45 -11.59 8.59
N ASP A 189 3.62 -12.70 9.31
CA ASP A 189 2.69 -13.82 9.30
C ASP A 189 1.61 -13.58 10.36
N VAL A 190 0.41 -13.18 9.91
CA VAL A 190 -0.75 -12.93 10.80
C VAL A 190 -1.21 -14.17 11.56
N THR A 191 -0.77 -15.37 11.16
CA THR A 191 -1.11 -16.64 11.82
C THR A 191 -0.11 -17.03 12.90
N ALA A 192 1.06 -16.37 12.96
CA ALA A 192 2.07 -16.62 13.98
C ALA A 192 1.67 -16.06 15.35
N ALA A 193 2.28 -16.57 16.41
CA ALA A 193 2.02 -16.13 17.78
C ALA A 193 3.15 -15.19 18.25
N LEU A 194 2.77 -14.09 18.87
CA LEU A 194 3.68 -13.08 19.43
C LEU A 194 4.30 -13.56 20.74
N SER A 195 5.58 -13.22 20.93
CA SER A 195 6.17 -13.22 22.26
C SER A 195 5.59 -12.09 23.11
N ALA A 196 5.69 -12.22 24.44
CA ALA A 196 5.26 -11.14 25.32
C ALA A 196 6.16 -9.90 25.13
N ASP A 197 5.57 -8.71 25.02
CA ASP A 197 6.27 -7.42 25.06
C ASP A 197 5.59 -6.54 26.10
N ALA A 198 6.37 -6.01 27.05
CA ALA A 198 5.87 -5.14 28.11
C ALA A 198 5.69 -3.67 27.69
N ARG A 199 6.10 -3.30 26.47
CA ARG A 199 5.91 -1.94 25.94
C ARG A 199 4.42 -1.62 25.76
N PRO A 200 3.99 -0.39 26.07
CA PRO A 200 2.62 0.03 25.80
C PRO A 200 2.39 0.20 24.29
N TYR A 201 1.23 -0.25 23.83
CA TYR A 201 0.69 0.02 22.50
C TYR A 201 -0.72 0.62 22.64
N ALA A 202 -1.19 1.34 21.63
CA ALA A 202 -2.50 1.98 21.65
C ALA A 202 -3.64 0.98 21.96
N ALA A 203 -3.62 -0.20 21.35
CA ALA A 203 -4.59 -1.26 21.63
C ALA A 203 -4.24 -2.13 22.85
N PHE A 204 -3.00 -2.08 23.32
CA PHE A 204 -2.48 -2.90 24.42
C PHE A 204 -1.65 -2.04 25.38
N PRO A 205 -2.29 -1.15 26.18
CA PRO A 205 -1.57 -0.21 27.03
C PRO A 205 -0.74 -0.88 28.14
N GLY A 206 -1.07 -2.14 28.49
CA GLY A 206 -0.29 -2.96 29.42
C GLY A 206 0.76 -3.87 28.74
N GLY A 207 0.92 -3.77 27.42
CA GLY A 207 1.78 -4.63 26.62
C GLY A 207 1.08 -5.84 26.00
N ILE A 208 1.81 -6.49 25.08
CA ILE A 208 1.36 -7.67 24.34
C ILE A 208 1.52 -8.90 25.24
N PRO A 209 0.43 -9.65 25.51
CA PRO A 209 0.56 -10.93 26.19
C PRO A 209 1.18 -11.98 25.26
N GLY A 210 2.03 -12.84 25.81
CA GLY A 210 2.63 -13.94 25.05
C GLY A 210 1.59 -14.93 24.53
N GLY A 211 1.77 -15.40 23.30
CA GLY A 211 0.87 -16.31 22.62
C GLY A 211 -0.29 -15.65 21.87
N LEU A 212 -0.40 -14.32 21.91
CA LEU A 212 -1.38 -13.58 21.12
C LEU A 212 -1.11 -13.77 19.62
N PRO A 213 -2.11 -14.15 18.79
CA PRO A 213 -1.91 -14.18 17.34
C PRO A 213 -1.53 -12.80 16.80
N ALA A 214 -0.53 -12.74 15.92
CA ALA A 214 -0.05 -11.50 15.34
C ALA A 214 -1.16 -10.74 14.61
N GLY A 215 -2.03 -11.44 13.88
CA GLY A 215 -3.18 -10.85 13.22
C GLY A 215 -4.14 -10.14 14.17
N ASP A 216 -4.38 -10.69 15.36
CA ASP A 216 -5.26 -10.06 16.36
C ASP A 216 -4.65 -8.76 16.90
N PHE A 217 -3.33 -8.74 17.14
CA PHE A 217 -2.63 -7.51 17.50
C PHE A 217 -2.72 -6.47 16.39
N VAL A 218 -2.36 -6.83 15.16
CA VAL A 218 -2.35 -5.90 14.01
C VAL A 218 -3.75 -5.33 13.78
N ALA A 219 -4.80 -6.15 13.84
CA ALA A 219 -6.18 -5.72 13.69
C ALA A 219 -6.57 -4.65 14.73
N ALA A 220 -6.36 -4.95 16.02
CA ALA A 220 -6.72 -4.03 17.10
C ALA A 220 -5.86 -2.75 17.08
N GLN A 221 -4.56 -2.89 16.82
CA GLN A 221 -3.61 -1.78 16.77
C GLN A 221 -3.90 -0.83 15.60
N THR A 222 -4.24 -1.37 14.44
CA THR A 222 -4.63 -0.57 13.26
C THR A 222 -5.91 0.22 13.54
N ALA A 223 -6.94 -0.42 14.13
CA ALA A 223 -8.18 0.26 14.47
C ALA A 223 -7.97 1.38 15.50
N ALA A 224 -7.14 1.15 16.53
CA ALA A 224 -6.80 2.19 17.50
C ALA A 224 -6.08 3.39 16.85
N PHE A 225 -5.13 3.13 15.96
CA PHE A 225 -4.44 4.17 15.19
C PHE A 225 -5.40 4.97 14.32
N VAL A 226 -6.23 4.29 13.52
CA VAL A 226 -7.24 4.92 12.65
C VAL A 226 -8.19 5.80 13.46
N ALA A 227 -8.66 5.33 14.61
CA ALA A 227 -9.55 6.09 15.49
C ALA A 227 -8.88 7.34 16.06
N ASP A 228 -7.67 7.21 16.61
CA ASP A 228 -6.96 8.33 17.25
C ASP A 228 -6.58 9.45 16.27
N PHE A 229 -6.24 9.10 15.03
CA PHE A 229 -5.94 10.07 13.98
C PHE A 229 -7.19 10.55 13.22
N GLY A 230 -8.37 10.02 13.54
CA GLY A 230 -9.63 10.37 12.87
C GLY A 230 -9.58 10.05 11.38
N LEU A 231 -8.99 8.92 11.00
CA LEU A 231 -8.91 8.43 9.63
C LEU A 231 -10.20 7.68 9.25
N ASP A 232 -10.49 7.59 7.95
CA ASP A 232 -11.66 6.87 7.46
C ASP A 232 -11.42 5.37 7.33
N GLY A 233 -10.15 4.92 7.36
CA GLY A 233 -9.81 3.51 7.26
C GLY A 233 -8.34 3.21 7.02
N VAL A 234 -8.08 2.02 6.50
CA VAL A 234 -6.73 1.51 6.19
C VAL A 234 -6.69 0.90 4.78
N MET A 235 -5.54 1.04 4.13
CA MET A 235 -5.17 0.34 2.92
C MET A 235 -4.07 -0.68 3.23
N LEU A 236 -4.39 -1.95 3.07
CA LEU A 236 -3.49 -3.07 3.28
C LEU A 236 -2.66 -3.37 2.03
N GLY A 237 -1.35 -3.11 2.09
CA GLY A 237 -0.37 -3.26 1.00
C GLY A 237 0.03 -4.71 0.69
N ASN A 238 0.55 -4.97 -0.52
CA ASN A 238 1.25 -6.23 -0.87
C ASN A 238 0.57 -7.53 -0.41
N GLN A 239 -0.74 -7.67 -0.68
CA GLN A 239 -1.53 -8.82 -0.22
C GLN A 239 -1.41 -9.07 1.31
N PHE A 240 -1.40 -8.01 2.12
CA PHE A 240 -1.23 -8.09 3.59
C PHE A 240 -2.10 -9.20 4.20
N GLY A 241 -1.51 -9.96 5.12
CA GLY A 241 -2.14 -11.13 5.73
C GLY A 241 -1.74 -12.44 5.05
N LEU A 242 -1.16 -12.38 3.85
CA LEU A 242 -0.55 -13.51 3.17
C LEU A 242 0.98 -13.40 3.29
N ILE A 243 1.69 -14.52 3.19
CA ILE A 243 3.18 -14.56 3.10
C ILE A 243 3.59 -15.38 1.89
N GLY A 244 4.82 -15.20 1.40
CA GLY A 244 5.22 -15.78 0.11
C GLY A 244 4.38 -15.21 -1.03
N PHE A 245 3.93 -13.96 -0.88
CA PHE A 245 3.03 -13.30 -1.82
C PHE A 245 3.73 -12.96 -3.14
N TRP A 246 2.95 -12.51 -4.13
CA TRP A 246 3.32 -12.28 -5.53
C TRP A 246 3.52 -13.54 -6.39
N HIS A 247 4.05 -14.64 -5.85
CA HIS A 247 4.15 -15.92 -6.58
C HIS A 247 3.54 -17.07 -5.78
N PRO A 248 2.52 -17.79 -6.31
CA PRO A 248 1.83 -18.85 -5.58
C PRO A 248 2.75 -20.02 -5.21
N ASP A 249 3.82 -20.25 -5.98
CA ASP A 249 4.82 -21.29 -5.70
C ASP A 249 5.63 -21.03 -4.42
N ASN A 250 5.67 -19.77 -3.96
CA ASN A 250 6.33 -19.37 -2.73
C ASN A 250 5.37 -19.36 -1.52
N ALA A 251 4.09 -19.64 -1.73
CA ALA A 251 3.13 -19.73 -0.65
C ALA A 251 3.51 -20.87 0.32
N PRO A 252 3.39 -20.65 1.63
CA PRO A 252 3.62 -21.71 2.61
C PRO A 252 2.58 -22.83 2.43
N PRO A 253 2.86 -24.05 2.91
CA PRO A 253 1.89 -25.14 2.85
C PRO A 253 0.53 -24.73 3.42
N LEU A 254 -0.51 -24.85 2.60
CA LEU A 254 -1.86 -24.52 2.99
C LEU A 254 -2.40 -25.61 3.92
N THR A 255 -2.64 -25.26 5.19
CA THR A 255 -3.33 -26.12 6.16
C THR A 255 -4.66 -25.49 6.57
N PRO A 256 -5.63 -26.28 7.08
CA PRO A 256 -6.89 -25.74 7.60
C PRO A 256 -6.68 -24.69 8.69
N GLU A 257 -5.68 -24.87 9.56
CA GLU A 257 -5.35 -23.94 10.65
C GLU A 257 -4.84 -22.60 10.09
N ARG A 258 -4.03 -22.64 9.04
CA ARG A 258 -3.52 -21.43 8.39
C ARG A 258 -4.63 -20.64 7.73
N SER A 259 -5.50 -21.30 6.96
CA SER A 259 -6.67 -20.66 6.33
C SER A 259 -7.60 -20.05 7.38
N ALA A 260 -7.86 -20.76 8.49
CA ALA A 260 -8.64 -20.23 9.61
C ALA A 260 -7.96 -19.03 10.30
N GLY A 261 -6.62 -19.03 10.42
CA GLY A 261 -5.86 -17.90 10.96
C GLY A 261 -5.95 -16.65 10.08
N ILE A 262 -5.87 -16.82 8.76
CA ILE A 262 -6.03 -15.72 7.79
C ILE A 262 -7.45 -15.17 7.82
N GLU A 263 -8.46 -16.03 7.78
CA GLU A 263 -9.86 -15.61 7.90
C GLU A 263 -10.10 -14.86 9.22
N ARG A 264 -9.58 -15.37 10.34
CA ARG A 264 -9.66 -14.71 11.64
C ARG A 264 -9.07 -13.30 11.59
N PHE A 265 -7.90 -13.10 11.00
CA PHE A 265 -7.30 -11.77 10.89
C PHE A 265 -8.24 -10.77 10.21
N PHE A 266 -8.78 -11.12 9.04
CA PHE A 266 -9.67 -10.24 8.28
C PHE A 266 -10.99 -9.96 9.03
N LEU A 267 -11.57 -10.98 9.66
CA LEU A 267 -12.78 -10.81 10.47
C LEU A 267 -12.54 -9.94 11.72
N ARG A 268 -11.41 -10.13 12.41
CA ARG A 268 -11.02 -9.30 13.56
C ARG A 268 -10.73 -7.87 13.16
N LEU A 269 -10.07 -7.64 12.02
CA LEU A 269 -9.85 -6.31 11.50
C LEU A 269 -11.18 -5.61 11.20
N ARG A 270 -12.12 -6.29 10.50
CA ARG A 270 -13.46 -5.74 10.26
C ARG A 270 -14.20 -5.44 11.56
N GLU A 271 -14.19 -6.36 12.52
CA GLU A 271 -14.82 -6.15 13.83
C GLU A 271 -14.24 -4.93 14.54
N ALA A 272 -12.92 -4.78 14.57
CA ALA A 272 -12.23 -3.67 15.23
C ALA A 272 -12.45 -2.33 14.52
N MET A 273 -12.50 -2.33 13.18
CA MET A 273 -12.71 -1.14 12.37
C MET A 273 -14.16 -0.65 12.37
N GLY A 274 -15.13 -1.56 12.59
CA GLY A 274 -16.55 -1.26 12.51
C GLY A 274 -16.94 -0.71 11.12
N GLU A 275 -17.39 0.55 11.10
CA GLU A 275 -17.75 1.29 9.88
C GLU A 275 -16.53 1.84 9.11
N GLY A 276 -15.33 1.72 9.67
CA GLY A 276 -14.09 2.14 9.00
C GLY A 276 -13.80 1.31 7.75
N LEU A 277 -13.19 1.96 6.76
CA LEU A 277 -12.90 1.34 5.47
C LEU A 277 -11.68 0.41 5.57
N VAL A 278 -11.78 -0.76 4.93
CA VAL A 278 -10.68 -1.73 4.80
C VAL A 278 -10.47 -2.02 3.32
N TYR A 279 -9.42 -1.44 2.76
CA TYR A 279 -9.00 -1.67 1.39
C TYR A 279 -7.84 -2.66 1.38
N TRP A 280 -7.75 -3.47 0.34
CA TRP A 280 -6.68 -4.46 0.17
C TRP A 280 -6.12 -4.38 -1.25
N MET A 281 -4.80 -4.29 -1.39
CA MET A 281 -4.17 -4.07 -2.68
C MET A 281 -3.14 -5.13 -3.05
N ASP A 282 -2.59 -4.95 -4.25
CA ASP A 282 -1.53 -5.78 -4.81
C ASP A 282 -1.94 -7.24 -4.97
N THR A 283 -3.24 -7.45 -5.26
CA THR A 283 -3.65 -8.72 -5.83
C THR A 283 -3.21 -8.77 -7.30
N TYR A 284 -2.38 -9.76 -7.61
CA TYR A 284 -1.92 -10.10 -8.97
C TYR A 284 -2.67 -11.31 -9.54
N TRP A 285 -3.37 -12.06 -8.69
CA TRP A 285 -3.90 -13.37 -9.00
C TRP A 285 -5.41 -13.46 -8.81
N ARG A 286 -6.02 -14.30 -9.66
CA ARG A 286 -7.45 -14.61 -9.59
C ARG A 286 -7.83 -15.10 -8.20
N ALA A 287 -9.06 -14.83 -7.78
CA ALA A 287 -9.54 -15.26 -6.47
C ALA A 287 -9.41 -16.77 -6.22
N GLU A 288 -9.50 -17.60 -7.27
CA GLU A 288 -9.27 -19.05 -7.19
C GLU A 288 -7.83 -19.40 -6.81
N VAL A 289 -6.84 -18.74 -7.41
CA VAL A 289 -5.43 -18.93 -7.07
C VAL A 289 -5.17 -18.48 -5.64
N GLU A 290 -5.77 -17.36 -5.23
CA GLU A 290 -5.57 -16.89 -3.85
C GLU A 290 -6.18 -17.80 -2.79
N ARG A 291 -7.29 -18.47 -3.12
CA ARG A 291 -7.88 -19.54 -2.29
C ARG A 291 -6.98 -20.75 -2.21
N SER A 292 -6.46 -21.22 -3.33
CA SER A 292 -5.70 -22.48 -3.38
C SER A 292 -4.28 -22.35 -2.86
N ALA A 293 -3.62 -21.22 -3.10
CA ALA A 293 -2.24 -20.97 -2.67
C ALA A 293 -2.17 -20.49 -1.20
N TRP A 294 -2.99 -19.50 -0.83
CA TRP A 294 -2.90 -18.87 0.49
C TRP A 294 -4.10 -19.11 1.41
N GLY A 295 -5.18 -19.74 0.94
CA GLY A 295 -6.35 -20.03 1.78
C GLY A 295 -7.25 -18.83 2.03
N MET A 296 -7.22 -17.81 1.18
CA MET A 296 -8.11 -16.65 1.26
C MET A 296 -9.57 -17.09 1.12
N THR A 297 -10.42 -16.81 2.12
CA THR A 297 -11.80 -17.32 2.15
C THR A 297 -12.83 -16.30 1.65
N ASP A 298 -14.05 -16.76 1.37
CA ASP A 298 -15.16 -15.86 1.06
C ASP A 298 -15.47 -14.88 2.20
N ALA A 299 -15.31 -15.31 3.46
CA ALA A 299 -15.56 -14.47 4.61
C ALA A 299 -14.50 -13.36 4.72
N ALA A 300 -13.24 -13.68 4.46
CA ALA A 300 -12.17 -12.70 4.37
C ALA A 300 -12.43 -11.68 3.24
N TYR A 301 -12.81 -12.14 2.04
CA TYR A 301 -13.17 -11.21 0.96
C TYR A 301 -14.35 -10.29 1.30
N ARG A 302 -15.39 -10.83 1.94
CA ARG A 302 -16.57 -10.04 2.34
C ARG A 302 -16.28 -9.03 3.45
N SER A 303 -15.15 -9.15 4.14
CA SER A 303 -14.75 -8.19 5.18
C SER A 303 -14.08 -6.94 4.60
N LEU A 304 -13.81 -6.91 3.29
CA LEU A 304 -13.13 -5.81 2.59
C LEU A 304 -14.15 -4.89 1.89
N ASP A 305 -13.89 -3.59 1.88
CA ASP A 305 -14.70 -2.61 1.15
C ASP A 305 -14.25 -2.45 -0.29
N ALA A 306 -12.95 -2.56 -0.54
CA ALA A 306 -12.36 -2.47 -1.87
C ALA A 306 -11.12 -3.34 -2.03
N ILE A 307 -10.92 -3.81 -3.26
CA ILE A 307 -9.74 -4.56 -3.68
C ILE A 307 -9.11 -3.87 -4.88
N LEU A 308 -7.82 -3.59 -4.79
CA LEU A 308 -7.04 -3.01 -5.89
C LEU A 308 -6.32 -4.12 -6.65
N VAL A 309 -6.73 -4.30 -7.91
CA VAL A 309 -6.10 -5.18 -8.90
C VAL A 309 -4.86 -4.48 -9.43
N SER A 310 -3.70 -5.00 -9.04
CA SER A 310 -2.44 -4.34 -9.31
C SER A 310 -1.93 -4.64 -10.71
N THR A 311 -1.40 -3.60 -11.33
CA THR A 311 -0.85 -3.66 -12.69
C THR A 311 0.60 -3.15 -12.73
N PHE A 312 1.24 -2.97 -11.57
CA PHE A 312 2.57 -2.38 -11.47
C PHE A 312 3.58 -3.22 -12.26
N ALA A 313 4.39 -2.53 -13.08
CA ALA A 313 5.19 -3.12 -14.14
C ALA A 313 6.29 -4.10 -13.66
N VAL A 314 6.60 -4.07 -12.36
CA VAL A 314 7.68 -4.85 -11.75
C VAL A 314 7.32 -6.32 -11.48
N LEU A 315 6.03 -6.66 -11.34
CA LEU A 315 5.64 -7.99 -10.84
C LEU A 315 4.55 -8.70 -11.66
N VAL A 316 3.75 -7.96 -12.43
CA VAL A 316 2.56 -8.57 -13.06
C VAL A 316 2.87 -9.24 -14.39
N GLU A 317 2.43 -10.48 -14.54
CA GLU A 317 2.22 -11.06 -15.86
C GLU A 317 0.98 -10.40 -16.48
N ARG A 318 1.16 -9.68 -17.58
CA ARG A 318 0.05 -8.96 -18.25
C ARG A 318 -1.14 -9.87 -18.56
N THR A 319 -0.89 -11.17 -18.78
CA THR A 319 -1.90 -12.20 -19.02
C THR A 319 -2.85 -12.44 -17.84
N GLU A 320 -2.47 -12.06 -16.62
CA GLU A 320 -3.29 -12.24 -15.41
C GLU A 320 -4.10 -11.01 -15.02
N ILE A 321 -3.82 -9.82 -15.57
CA ILE A 321 -4.53 -8.57 -15.20
C ILE A 321 -6.04 -8.70 -15.42
N VAL A 322 -6.47 -9.07 -16.63
CA VAL A 322 -7.89 -9.17 -16.97
C VAL A 322 -8.57 -10.33 -16.22
N PRO A 323 -8.02 -11.56 -16.21
CA PRO A 323 -8.60 -12.64 -15.40
C PRO A 323 -8.73 -12.29 -13.92
N ASN A 324 -7.73 -11.63 -13.34
CA ASN A 324 -7.79 -11.20 -11.95
C ASN A 324 -8.93 -10.19 -11.74
N LEU A 325 -8.96 -9.12 -12.54
CA LEU A 325 -10.01 -8.09 -12.52
C LEU A 325 -11.41 -8.70 -12.55
N LEU A 326 -11.68 -9.55 -13.53
CA LEU A 326 -13.00 -10.18 -13.68
C LEU A 326 -13.32 -11.12 -12.50
N SER A 327 -12.32 -11.83 -11.97
CA SER A 327 -12.52 -12.69 -10.81
C SER A 327 -12.87 -11.91 -9.53
N LYS A 328 -12.26 -10.73 -9.32
CA LYS A 328 -12.57 -9.89 -8.15
C LYS A 328 -13.92 -9.21 -8.28
N ALA A 329 -14.24 -8.70 -9.47
CA ALA A 329 -15.55 -8.12 -9.74
C ALA A 329 -16.69 -9.14 -9.53
N ALA A 330 -16.44 -10.43 -9.73
CA ALA A 330 -17.40 -11.51 -9.52
C ALA A 330 -17.62 -11.92 -8.05
N LEU A 331 -16.81 -11.43 -7.10
CA LEU A 331 -16.93 -11.81 -5.68
C LEU A 331 -18.22 -11.28 -5.02
N GLY A 332 -18.85 -10.25 -5.58
CA GLY A 332 -20.11 -9.68 -5.06
C GLY A 332 -20.00 -9.07 -3.66
N GLY A 333 -18.78 -8.77 -3.20
CA GLY A 333 -18.48 -8.12 -1.92
C GLY A 333 -17.73 -6.82 -2.13
N PRO A 334 -16.38 -6.84 -2.15
CA PRO A 334 -15.58 -5.63 -2.26
C PRO A 334 -15.69 -4.98 -3.64
N ARG A 335 -15.62 -3.65 -3.67
CA ARG A 335 -15.52 -2.87 -4.91
C ARG A 335 -14.15 -3.11 -5.55
N THR A 336 -14.12 -3.35 -6.85
CA THR A 336 -12.85 -3.63 -7.54
C THR A 336 -12.26 -2.34 -8.11
N LEU A 337 -11.06 -1.97 -7.66
CA LEU A 337 -10.28 -0.84 -8.18
C LEU A 337 -9.23 -1.37 -9.15
N LEU A 338 -9.05 -0.69 -10.27
CA LEU A 338 -7.95 -0.98 -11.20
C LEU A 338 -6.76 -0.08 -10.86
N GLY A 339 -5.63 -0.69 -10.51
CA GLY A 339 -4.35 0.01 -10.43
C GLY A 339 -3.94 0.49 -11.82
N LEU A 340 -3.46 1.72 -11.93
CA LEU A 340 -2.80 2.24 -13.12
C LEU A 340 -1.41 2.70 -12.73
N ASP A 341 -0.44 2.24 -13.49
CA ASP A 341 0.95 2.55 -13.21
C ASP A 341 1.40 3.75 -14.05
N PHE A 342 2.04 4.71 -13.39
CA PHE A 342 2.59 5.91 -14.00
C PHE A 342 4.02 6.10 -13.49
N VAL A 343 4.14 6.19 -12.18
CA VAL A 343 5.34 6.40 -11.38
C VAL A 343 5.20 5.61 -10.10
N ASP A 344 6.30 5.46 -9.39
CA ASP A 344 6.31 4.81 -8.09
C ASP A 344 7.12 5.65 -7.09
N PRO A 345 6.56 5.94 -5.90
CA PRO A 345 7.28 6.70 -4.90
C PRO A 345 8.40 5.89 -4.26
N TRP A 346 8.43 4.59 -4.47
CA TRP A 346 9.40 3.67 -3.90
C TRP A 346 10.45 3.24 -4.90
N TYR A 347 10.15 3.27 -6.20
CA TYR A 347 11.06 2.77 -7.23
C TYR A 347 11.37 3.82 -8.29
N TRP A 348 12.59 3.72 -8.83
CA TRP A 348 13.05 4.57 -9.91
C TRP A 348 12.53 4.06 -11.27
N TYR A 349 11.26 4.31 -11.58
CA TYR A 349 10.74 4.11 -12.93
C TYR A 349 9.58 5.06 -13.23
N ARG A 350 9.34 5.26 -14.53
CA ARG A 350 8.22 6.01 -15.09
C ARG A 350 7.60 5.17 -16.19
N THR A 351 6.55 4.42 -15.89
CA THR A 351 5.98 3.42 -16.81
C THR A 351 5.56 4.04 -18.16
N TYR A 352 5.12 5.30 -18.18
CA TYR A 352 4.78 6.02 -19.42
C TYR A 352 5.98 6.28 -20.37
N LEU A 353 7.21 6.30 -19.84
CA LEU A 353 8.46 6.45 -20.60
C LEU A 353 9.20 5.11 -20.75
N ASP A 354 9.37 4.41 -19.64
CA ASP A 354 10.28 3.27 -19.51
C ASP A 354 9.60 1.97 -20.00
N ASP A 355 8.28 1.82 -19.84
CA ASP A 355 7.51 0.69 -20.40
C ASP A 355 6.17 1.16 -20.99
N ARG A 356 6.26 1.93 -22.07
CA ARG A 356 5.09 2.46 -22.77
C ARG A 356 4.10 1.38 -23.21
N ARG A 357 4.55 0.14 -23.42
CA ARG A 357 3.67 -0.98 -23.78
C ARG A 357 2.79 -1.41 -22.60
N THR A 358 3.32 -1.51 -21.38
CA THR A 358 2.51 -1.75 -20.18
C THR A 358 1.58 -0.57 -19.93
N TYR A 359 2.11 0.66 -20.03
CA TYR A 359 1.33 1.88 -19.87
C TYR A 359 0.07 1.89 -20.74
N LEU A 360 0.21 1.69 -22.06
CA LEU A 360 -0.91 1.68 -23.00
C LEU A 360 -1.87 0.51 -22.73
N TYR A 361 -1.34 -0.69 -22.45
CA TYR A 361 -2.15 -1.87 -22.18
C TYR A 361 -3.09 -1.68 -20.99
N GLN A 362 -2.65 -1.04 -19.91
CA GLN A 362 -3.51 -0.75 -18.75
C GLN A 362 -4.72 0.12 -19.12
N ARG A 363 -4.56 1.08 -20.05
CA ARG A 363 -5.66 1.93 -20.54
C ARG A 363 -6.60 1.14 -21.47
N GLU A 364 -6.06 0.22 -22.27
CA GLU A 364 -6.88 -0.70 -23.07
C GLU A 364 -7.75 -1.60 -22.17
N VAL A 365 -7.18 -2.14 -21.09
CA VAL A 365 -7.92 -2.94 -20.09
C VAL A 365 -9.04 -2.10 -19.47
N LEU A 366 -8.73 -0.88 -19.01
CA LEU A 366 -9.73 0.03 -18.45
C LEU A 366 -10.88 0.28 -19.44
N ALA A 367 -10.57 0.56 -20.70
CA ALA A 367 -11.59 0.83 -21.72
C ALA A 367 -12.45 -0.41 -22.04
N ALA A 368 -11.83 -1.59 -22.13
CA ALA A 368 -12.52 -2.83 -22.49
C ALA A 368 -13.35 -3.43 -21.33
N HIS A 369 -12.96 -3.15 -20.08
CA HIS A 369 -13.54 -3.77 -18.88
C HIS A 369 -14.10 -2.76 -17.87
N ALA A 370 -14.45 -1.57 -18.32
CA ALA A 370 -15.02 -0.48 -17.51
C ALA A 370 -16.14 -0.93 -16.56
N ALA A 371 -17.05 -1.80 -17.03
CA ALA A 371 -18.16 -2.30 -16.22
C ALA A 371 -17.75 -3.14 -14.99
N SER A 372 -16.48 -3.58 -14.93
CA SER A 372 -15.91 -4.33 -13.81
C SER A 372 -15.01 -3.47 -12.91
N VAL A 373 -14.87 -2.17 -13.21
CA VAL A 373 -14.00 -1.24 -12.48
C VAL A 373 -14.86 -0.24 -11.73
N ALA A 374 -14.83 -0.30 -10.40
CA ALA A 374 -15.54 0.63 -9.53
C ALA A 374 -14.71 1.88 -9.19
N GLY A 375 -13.41 1.85 -9.46
CA GLY A 375 -12.49 2.96 -9.22
C GLY A 375 -11.12 2.74 -9.84
N VAL A 376 -10.37 3.82 -9.97
CA VAL A 376 -9.01 3.83 -10.50
C VAL A 376 -8.06 4.27 -9.40
N SER A 377 -6.96 3.54 -9.25
CA SER A 377 -5.95 3.81 -8.25
C SER A 377 -4.58 4.03 -8.86
N PHE A 378 -3.83 5.03 -8.38
CA PHE A 378 -2.44 5.25 -8.80
C PHE A 378 -1.64 6.05 -7.77
N PHE A 379 -0.31 5.93 -7.84
CA PHE A 379 0.61 6.81 -7.14
C PHE A 379 0.64 8.20 -7.75
N ALA A 380 0.25 9.19 -6.94
CA ALA A 380 0.17 10.57 -7.37
C ALA A 380 1.54 11.26 -7.43
N ASN A 381 2.55 10.72 -6.73
CA ASN A 381 3.91 11.25 -6.75
C ASN A 381 4.98 10.19 -7.01
N ASP A 382 6.08 10.59 -7.63
CA ASP A 382 7.27 9.77 -7.84
C ASP A 382 8.19 9.74 -6.59
N THR A 383 9.32 9.04 -6.71
CA THR A 383 10.34 8.91 -5.66
C THR A 383 10.87 10.26 -5.12
N PHE A 384 10.73 11.34 -5.88
CA PHE A 384 11.17 12.68 -5.50
C PHE A 384 10.03 13.59 -5.04
N GLY A 385 8.80 13.09 -5.01
CA GLY A 385 7.64 13.90 -4.69
C GLY A 385 7.06 14.67 -5.88
N HIS A 386 7.57 14.48 -7.10
CA HIS A 386 6.97 15.11 -8.28
C HIS A 386 5.68 14.41 -8.67
N PHE A 387 4.66 15.18 -9.04
CA PHE A 387 3.40 14.61 -9.49
C PHE A 387 3.47 13.97 -10.88
N VAL A 388 2.53 13.06 -11.15
CA VAL A 388 2.33 12.49 -12.49
C VAL A 388 2.16 13.61 -13.52
N PRO A 389 2.87 13.59 -14.67
CA PRO A 389 2.76 14.67 -15.65
C PRO A 389 1.34 14.86 -16.18
N GLU A 390 0.91 16.12 -16.29
CA GLU A 390 -0.45 16.49 -16.76
C GLU A 390 -0.86 15.81 -18.07
N PRO A 391 -0.02 15.73 -19.14
CA PRO A 391 -0.46 15.11 -20.39
C PRO A 391 -0.87 13.64 -20.24
N GLU A 392 -0.17 12.90 -19.37
CA GLU A 392 -0.46 11.47 -19.14
C GLU A 392 -1.69 11.30 -18.24
N LEU A 393 -1.87 12.19 -17.27
CA LEU A 393 -3.07 12.25 -16.42
C LEU A 393 -4.31 12.59 -17.27
N SER A 394 -4.25 13.64 -18.10
CA SER A 394 -5.35 14.07 -18.97
C SER A 394 -5.70 12.99 -20.00
N PHE A 395 -4.70 12.35 -20.62
CA PHE A 395 -4.95 11.24 -21.55
C PHE A 395 -5.69 10.08 -20.86
N THR A 396 -5.27 9.72 -19.64
CA THR A 396 -5.92 8.66 -18.87
C THR A 396 -7.33 9.07 -18.44
N LEU A 397 -7.53 10.34 -18.06
CA LEU A 397 -8.81 10.90 -17.65
C LEU A 397 -9.85 10.86 -18.78
N GLU A 398 -9.45 11.15 -20.00
CA GLU A 398 -10.31 11.00 -21.17
C GLU A 398 -10.80 9.56 -21.35
N MET A 399 -9.94 8.58 -21.07
CA MET A 399 -10.31 7.17 -21.15
C MET A 399 -11.28 6.77 -20.03
N VAL A 400 -11.06 7.25 -18.81
CA VAL A 400 -11.99 7.06 -17.68
C VAL A 400 -13.35 7.67 -18.02
N ARG A 401 -13.41 8.90 -18.52
CA ARG A 401 -14.67 9.56 -18.89
C ARG A 401 -15.40 8.80 -20.01
N LYS A 402 -14.67 8.28 -21.01
CA LYS A 402 -15.27 7.43 -22.05
C LYS A 402 -15.85 6.15 -21.45
N ALA A 403 -15.21 5.56 -20.46
CA ALA A 403 -15.68 4.37 -19.74
C ALA A 403 -16.90 4.66 -18.84
N GLU A 404 -17.01 5.86 -18.26
CA GLU A 404 -18.13 6.29 -17.40
C GLU A 404 -19.40 6.63 -18.22
N TYR A 405 -19.23 7.24 -19.40
CA TYR A 405 -20.34 7.86 -20.14
C TYR A 405 -20.61 7.29 -21.55
N GLY A 406 -19.76 6.39 -22.06
CA GLY A 406 -19.91 5.71 -23.35
C GLY A 406 -20.50 4.32 -23.21
#